data_AF-E8MB30-F1
#
_entry.id   AF-E8MB30-F1
#
_cell.length_a   1.000
_cell.length_b   1.000
_cell.length_c   1.000
_cell.angle_alpha   90.00
_cell.angle_beta   90.00
_cell.angle_gamma   90.00
#
_symmetry.space_group_name_H-M   'P 1'
#
loop_
_entity.id
_entity.type
_entity.pdbx_description
1 polymer ?
#
loop_
_entity_poly.entity_id
_entity_poly.type
_entity_poly.pdbx_seq_one_letter_code
_entity_poly.pdbx_strand_id
1 'polypeptide(L)' 'MKRTLIALLMFIAGSINAQPLISVEQIELSHSGGTDACGCHYNRKTGEYHCHTRKQRGGSCPP' A
#
# COMPACT_ATOMS: atom_id res chain seq x y z
N MET A 1 -23.12 -17.98 50.46
CA MET A 1 -23.86 -18.57 49.32
C MET A 1 -24.34 -17.52 48.31
N LYS A 2 -24.95 -16.40 48.73
CA LYS A 2 -25.37 -15.33 47.78
C LYS A 2 -24.19 -14.51 47.22
N ARG A 3 -23.18 -14.22 48.06
CA ARG A 3 -21.94 -13.53 47.65
C ARG A 3 -21.05 -14.36 46.71
N THR A 4 -21.05 -15.69 46.89
CA THR A 4 -20.33 -16.63 46.02
C THR A 4 -21.00 -16.78 44.66
N LEU A 5 -22.33 -16.60 44.58
CA LEU A 5 -23.09 -16.62 43.32
C LEU A 5 -22.83 -15.36 42.47
N ILE A 6 -22.67 -14.21 43.12
CA ILE A 6 -22.34 -12.92 42.48
C ILE A 6 -20.92 -12.93 41.88
N ALA A 7 -19.96 -13.54 42.59
CA ALA A 7 -18.58 -13.66 42.11
C ALA A 7 -18.45 -14.57 40.87
N LEU A 8 -19.28 -15.61 40.77
CA LEU A 8 -19.28 -16.54 39.63
C LEU A 8 -19.82 -15.88 38.34
N LEU A 9 -20.82 -15.00 38.47
CA LEU A 9 -21.40 -14.25 37.34
C LEU A 9 -20.44 -13.22 36.73
N MET A 10 -19.58 -12.60 37.55
CA MET A 10 -18.59 -11.62 37.11
C MET A 10 -17.45 -12.24 36.28
N PHE A 11 -17.21 -13.56 36.40
CA PHE A 11 -16.09 -14.24 35.73
C PHE A 11 -16.41 -14.67 34.29
N ILE A 12 -17.70 -14.80 33.93
CA ILE A 12 -18.15 -15.29 32.61
C ILE A 12 -18.22 -14.15 31.56
N ALA A 13 -18.21 -12.89 31.99
CA ALA A 13 -18.44 -11.72 31.13
C ALA A 13 -17.17 -10.92 30.77
N GLY A 14 -15.99 -11.36 31.20
CA GLY A 14 -14.83 -10.48 31.37
C GLY A 14 -13.73 -10.50 30.31
N SER A 15 -13.89 -11.12 29.14
CA SER A 15 -12.77 -11.19 28.17
C SER A 15 -13.20 -11.20 26.71
N ILE A 16 -13.82 -10.11 26.27
CA ILE A 16 -13.81 -9.73 24.85
C ILE A 16 -12.42 -9.20 24.51
N ASN A 17 -11.66 -9.95 23.72
CA ASN A 17 -10.38 -9.52 23.16
C ASN A 17 -10.65 -8.30 22.27
N ALA A 18 -10.20 -7.11 22.68
CA ALA A 18 -10.20 -5.92 21.83
C ALA A 18 -9.15 -6.10 20.73
N GLN A 19 -9.55 -6.70 19.61
CA GLN A 19 -8.77 -6.67 18.38
C GLN A 19 -8.95 -5.28 17.74
N PRO A 20 -7.87 -4.52 17.46
CA PRO A 20 -7.98 -3.46 16.48
C PRO A 20 -7.91 -4.11 15.10
N LEU A 21 -9.06 -4.49 14.54
CA LEU A 21 -9.15 -4.95 13.15
C LEU A 21 -9.34 -3.75 12.22
N ILE A 22 -8.32 -2.91 12.13
CA ILE A 22 -8.27 -1.84 11.13
C ILE A 22 -7.00 -2.04 10.32
N SER A 23 -7.07 -2.92 9.32
CA SER A 23 -6.12 -2.94 8.22
C SER A 23 -6.38 -1.70 7.38
N VAL A 24 -5.63 -0.63 7.63
CA VAL A 24 -5.59 0.49 6.68
C VAL A 24 -4.87 -0.04 5.45
N GLU A 25 -5.63 -0.32 4.40
CA GLU A 25 -5.07 -0.63 3.09
C GLU A 25 -4.24 0.60 2.68
N GLN A 26 -2.91 0.44 2.67
CA GLN A 26 -2.02 1.51 2.21
C GLN A 26 -2.28 1.66 0.71
N ILE A 27 -2.98 2.73 0.35
CA ILE A 27 -3.14 3.12 -1.05
C ILE A 27 -1.75 3.54 -1.54
N GLU A 28 -1.03 2.60 -2.14
CA GLU A 28 0.19 2.91 -2.87
C GLU A 28 -0.22 3.67 -4.12
N LEU A 29 -0.17 5.00 -4.02
CA LEU A 29 -0.36 5.91 -5.14
C LEU A 29 0.85 5.79 -6.07
N SER A 30 0.90 4.71 -6.84
CA SER A 30 1.88 4.54 -7.90
C SER A 30 1.54 5.54 -9.00
N HIS A 31 2.10 6.74 -8.89
CA HIS A 31 2.00 7.74 -9.94
C HIS A 31 2.95 7.31 -11.05
N SER A 32 2.43 6.72 -12.13
CA SER A 32 3.19 6.65 -13.37
C SER A 32 3.29 8.07 -13.92
N GLY A 33 4.35 8.80 -13.56
CA GLY A 33 4.70 10.02 -14.27
C GLY A 33 4.68 9.73 -15.77
N GLY A 34 4.08 10.61 -16.56
CA GLY A 34 3.92 10.37 -17.99
C GLY A 34 5.25 10.09 -18.66
N THR A 35 5.29 9.06 -19.51
CA THR A 35 6.42 8.80 -20.41
C THR A 35 6.23 9.55 -21.73
N ASP A 36 7.32 9.78 -22.45
CA ASP A 36 7.28 10.28 -23.82
C ASP A 36 6.73 9.25 -24.82
N ALA A 37 6.72 9.61 -26.11
CA ALA A 37 6.25 8.75 -27.19
C ALA A 37 7.05 7.45 -27.36
N CYS A 38 8.26 7.38 -26.77
CA CYS A 38 9.12 6.20 -26.77
C CYS A 38 8.86 5.29 -25.56
N GLY A 39 8.04 5.72 -24.60
CA GLY A 39 7.75 4.97 -23.38
C GLY A 39 8.81 5.15 -22.29
N CYS A 40 9.54 6.28 -22.33
CA CYS A 40 10.62 6.61 -21.42
C CYS A 40 10.44 8.01 -20.80
N HIS A 41 11.23 8.37 -19.80
CA HIS A 41 11.23 9.71 -19.21
C HIS A 41 12.64 10.15 -18.81
N TYR A 42 12.88 11.46 -18.84
CA TYR A 42 14.14 12.05 -18.41
C TYR A 42 14.07 12.53 -16.96
N ASN A 43 14.90 11.95 -16.09
CA ASN A 43 15.03 12.38 -14.71
C ASN A 43 15.99 13.56 -14.62
N ARG A 44 15.47 14.78 -14.44
CA ARG A 44 16.28 16.00 -14.34
C ARG A 44 17.26 15.98 -13.16
N LYS A 45 17.00 15.20 -12.11
CA LYS A 45 17.84 15.13 -10.91
C LYS A 45 19.10 14.29 -11.13
N THR A 46 18.96 13.17 -11.84
CA THR A 46 20.08 12.24 -12.10
C THR A 46 20.69 12.41 -13.48
N GLY A 47 19.97 13.05 -14.41
CA GLY A 47 20.34 13.17 -15.81
C GLY A 47 20.09 11.89 -16.63
N GLU A 48 19.41 10.91 -16.04
CA GLU A 48 19.18 9.59 -16.64
C GLU A 48 17.87 9.53 -17.44
N TYR A 49 17.83 8.65 -18.44
CA TYR A 49 16.67 8.41 -19.29
C TYR A 49 16.17 6.98 -19.07
N HIS A 50 15.01 6.85 -18.43
CA HIS A 50 14.48 5.56 -17.98
C HIS A 50 13.26 5.14 -18.78
N CYS A 51 13.22 3.89 -19.23
CA CYS A 51 12.11 3.34 -19.99
C CYS A 51 11.31 2.33 -19.17
N HIS A 52 10.00 2.50 -19.11
CA HIS A 52 9.09 1.56 -18.45
C HIS A 52 8.45 0.59 -19.44
N THR A 53 8.12 1.08 -20.64
CA THR A 53 7.54 0.26 -21.72
C THR A 53 8.13 0.74 -23.04
N ARG A 54 9.37 0.33 -23.32
CA ARG A 54 10.08 0.76 -24.53
C ARG A 54 9.24 0.38 -25.76
N LYS A 55 8.74 1.38 -26.46
CA LYS A 55 8.06 1.17 -27.75
C LYS A 55 9.08 0.75 -28.81
N GLN A 56 8.63 -0.02 -29.81
CA GLN A 56 9.49 -0.41 -30.94
C GLN A 56 10.20 0.82 -31.51
N ARG A 57 11.51 0.70 -31.68
CA ARG A 57 12.42 1.76 -32.13
C ARG A 57 12.10 2.15 -33.59
N GLY A 58 11.06 2.94 -33.79
CA GLY A 58 11.05 3.87 -34.92
C GLY A 58 12.25 4.81 -34.75
N GLY A 59 12.91 5.18 -35.84
CA GLY A 59 14.25 5.79 -35.83
C GLY A 59 14.42 7.13 -35.08
N SER A 60 13.38 7.61 -34.40
CA SER A 60 13.38 8.82 -33.58
C SER A 60 13.58 8.57 -32.08
N CYS A 61 13.55 7.31 -31.61
CA CYS A 61 13.74 7.02 -30.17
C CYS A 61 15.22 6.79 -29.84
N PRO A 62 15.77 7.45 -28.79
CA PRO A 62 17.14 7.24 -28.38
C PRO A 62 17.38 5.79 -27.90
N PRO A 63 18.63 5.29 -27.98
CA PRO A 63 18.99 3.91 -27.64
C PRO A 63 18.62 3.49 -26.21
#